data_AF-A0A2N2JR17-F1
#
_entry.id   AF-A0A2N2JR17-F1
#
_cell.length_a   1.000
_cell.length_b   1.000
_cell.length_c   1.000
_cell.angle_alpha   90.00
_cell.angle_beta   90.00
_cell.angle_gamma   90.00
#
_symmetry.space_group_name_H-M   'P 1'
#
loop_
_entity.id
_entity.type
_entity.pdbx_description
1 polymer ?
#
loop_
_entity_poly.entity_id
_entity_poly.type
_entity_poly.pdbx_seq_one_letter_code
_entity_poly.pdbx_strand_id
1 'polypeptide(L)'
;PTGKQNTFAAHNPPEFVAISVCRNAAPRSYANAFETAIRTKTGESLTRKSAEALCVKAGDLQTAYPRDGKTFVLDLTKAELGRCGEPTVSLDAMLDQVLSAIQE
;
A
#
# COMPACT_ATOMS: atom_id res chain seq x y z
N PRO A 1 -8.89 -8.88 -14.12
CA PRO A 1 -10.24 -9.38 -14.50
C PRO A 1 -10.59 -8.99 -15.95
N THR A 2 -11.19 -9.89 -16.73
CA THR A 2 -11.51 -9.68 -18.17
C THR A 2 -12.93 -9.15 -18.42
N GLY A 3 -13.78 -9.07 -17.39
CA GLY A 3 -15.16 -8.60 -17.50
C GLY A 3 -15.26 -7.18 -18.05
N LYS A 4 -16.04 -7.00 -19.13
CA LYS A 4 -16.31 -5.71 -19.80
C LYS A 4 -15.07 -4.90 -20.22
N GLN A 5 -13.90 -5.51 -20.33
CA GLN A 5 -12.68 -4.80 -20.74
C GLN A 5 -12.77 -4.23 -22.16
N ASN A 6 -13.40 -4.95 -23.10
CA ASN A 6 -13.61 -4.47 -24.47
C ASN A 6 -14.51 -3.23 -24.55
N THR A 7 -15.33 -2.97 -23.53
CA THR A 7 -16.33 -1.89 -23.54
C THR A 7 -15.91 -0.70 -22.67
N PHE A 8 -15.14 -0.92 -21.59
CA PHE A 8 -14.73 0.14 -20.65
C PHE A 8 -13.22 0.38 -20.58
N ALA A 9 -12.39 -0.50 -21.16
CA ALA A 9 -10.93 -0.37 -21.29
C ALA A 9 -10.22 0.04 -19.99
N ALA A 10 -10.61 -0.53 -18.85
CA ALA A 10 -10.04 -0.21 -17.53
C ALA A 10 -8.73 -0.98 -17.28
N HIS A 11 -7.76 -0.82 -18.17
CA HIS A 11 -6.40 -1.37 -18.07
C HIS A 11 -5.49 -0.39 -17.31
N ASN A 12 -5.82 -0.13 -16.04
CA ASN A 12 -5.06 0.81 -15.23
C ASN A 12 -4.05 0.06 -14.35
N PRO A 13 -2.75 0.37 -14.41
CA PRO A 13 -1.79 -0.15 -13.45
C PRO A 13 -2.11 0.37 -12.04
N PRO A 14 -1.68 -0.34 -10.98
CA PRO A 14 -1.84 0.16 -9.62
C PRO A 14 -0.99 1.42 -9.40
N GLU A 15 -1.57 2.44 -8.78
CA GLU A 15 -0.86 3.68 -8.43
C GLU A 15 -0.20 3.62 -7.05
N PHE A 16 -0.56 2.63 -6.22
CA PHE A 16 0.01 2.41 -4.91
C PHE A 16 0.13 0.91 -4.65
N VAL A 17 1.33 0.45 -4.27
CA VAL A 17 1.60 -0.94 -3.89
C VAL A 17 2.43 -0.94 -2.62
N ALA A 18 2.03 -1.74 -1.63
CA ALA A 18 2.82 -1.97 -0.43
C ALA A 18 2.99 -3.47 -0.22
N ILE A 19 4.23 -3.91 0.01
CA ILE A 19 4.57 -5.30 0.30
C ILE A 19 5.26 -5.37 1.65
N SER A 20 4.68 -6.12 2.59
CA SER A 20 5.26 -6.37 3.90
C SER A 20 5.78 -7.80 3.98
N VAL A 21 7.05 -7.95 4.34
CA VAL A 21 7.67 -9.24 4.69
C VAL A 21 7.81 -9.27 6.21
N CYS A 22 7.02 -10.13 6.85
CA CYS A 22 6.98 -10.27 8.31
C CYS A 22 7.52 -11.64 8.73
N ARG A 23 8.27 -11.69 9.84
CA ARG A 23 8.77 -12.94 10.44
C ARG A 23 8.04 -13.22 11.75
N ASN A 24 7.77 -14.50 12.00
CA ASN A 24 7.14 -14.97 13.25
C ASN A 24 5.84 -14.22 13.63
N ALA A 25 5.11 -13.71 12.63
CA ALA A 25 3.93 -12.89 12.84
C ALA A 25 2.82 -13.26 11.86
N ALA A 26 1.57 -13.17 12.32
CA ALA A 26 0.41 -13.43 11.49
C ALA A 26 0.25 -12.37 10.38
N PRO A 27 -0.25 -12.76 9.18
CA PRO A 27 -0.68 -11.83 8.16
C PRO A 27 -1.69 -10.83 8.71
N ARG A 28 -1.62 -9.57 8.24
CA ARG A 28 -2.53 -8.50 8.66
C ARG A 28 -3.13 -7.86 7.43
N SER A 29 -4.44 -7.71 7.45
CA SER A 29 -5.16 -6.91 6.47
C SER A 29 -5.25 -5.46 6.95
N TYR A 30 -5.12 -4.54 5.99
CA TYR A 30 -5.36 -3.11 6.21
C TYR A 30 -6.73 -2.65 5.70
N ALA A 31 -7.65 -3.58 5.40
CA ALA A 31 -9.00 -3.24 4.92
C ALA A 31 -9.75 -2.28 5.85
N ASN A 32 -9.50 -2.35 7.17
CA ASN A 32 -10.11 -1.46 8.15
C ASN A 32 -9.61 0.00 8.07
N ALA A 33 -8.61 0.31 7.23
CA ALA A 33 -8.30 1.69 6.85
C ALA A 33 -9.45 2.35 6.07
N PHE A 34 -10.32 1.53 5.46
CA PHE A 34 -11.43 1.94 4.61
C PHE A 34 -12.80 1.54 5.19
N GLU A 35 -12.85 1.14 6.46
CA GLU A 35 -14.10 0.83 7.15
C GLU A 35 -15.02 2.05 7.16
N THR A 36 -14.48 3.20 7.54
CA THR A 36 -15.12 4.49 7.34
C THR A 36 -14.82 4.97 5.93
N ALA A 37 -15.86 5.16 5.13
CA ALA A 37 -15.72 5.53 3.73
C ALA A 37 -14.95 6.85 3.54
N ILE A 38 -13.93 6.83 2.68
CA ILE A 38 -13.14 8.01 2.36
C ILE A 38 -13.97 8.96 1.49
N ARG A 39 -14.05 10.22 1.92
CA ARG A 39 -14.71 11.30 1.21
C ARG A 39 -13.68 12.32 0.76
N THR A 40 -13.72 12.67 -0.52
CA THR A 40 -12.89 13.73 -1.10
C THR A 40 -13.71 14.98 -1.34
N LYS A 41 -13.06 16.15 -1.19
CA LYS A 41 -13.60 17.42 -1.65
C LYS A 41 -13.32 17.61 -3.14
N THR A 42 -14.01 18.58 -3.76
CA THR A 42 -13.71 18.99 -5.13
C THR A 42 -12.24 19.36 -5.27
N GLY A 43 -11.55 18.72 -6.23
CA GLY A 43 -10.12 18.91 -6.48
C GLY A 43 -9.19 17.96 -5.73
N GLU A 44 -9.70 17.12 -4.83
CA GLU A 44 -8.89 16.12 -4.12
C GLU A 44 -8.93 14.75 -4.84
N SER A 45 -7.77 14.09 -4.91
CA SER A 45 -7.66 12.72 -5.44
C SER A 45 -8.11 11.69 -4.41
N LEU A 46 -9.07 10.85 -4.80
CA LEU A 46 -9.52 9.72 -3.98
C LEU A 46 -8.40 8.71 -3.79
N THR A 47 -7.61 8.44 -4.83
CA THR A 47 -6.49 7.50 -4.77
C THR A 47 -5.43 7.95 -3.78
N ARG A 48 -5.04 9.23 -3.84
CA ARG A 48 -4.07 9.81 -2.88
C ARG A 48 -4.59 9.74 -1.45
N LYS A 49 -5.84 10.14 -1.21
CA LYS A 49 -6.47 10.08 0.12
C LYS A 49 -6.59 8.65 0.65
N SER A 50 -6.79 7.68 -0.25
CA SER A 50 -6.83 6.26 0.10
C SER A 50 -5.46 5.72 0.49
N ALA A 51 -4.40 6.10 -0.22
CA ALA A 51 -3.03 5.75 0.14
C ALA A 51 -2.63 6.36 1.50
N GLU A 52 -2.95 7.64 1.73
CA GLU A 52 -2.74 8.31 3.03
C GLU A 52 -3.44 7.56 4.17
N ALA A 53 -4.72 7.22 4.03
CA ALA A 53 -5.48 6.49 5.05
C ALA A 53 -4.90 5.09 5.35
N LEU A 54 -4.48 4.36 4.31
CA LEU A 54 -3.82 3.07 4.45
C LEU A 54 -2.52 3.20 5.25
N CYS A 55 -1.72 4.23 4.94
CA CYS A 55 -0.44 4.46 5.61
C CYS A 55 -0.57 4.93 7.06
N VAL A 56 -1.58 5.74 7.38
CA VAL A 56 -1.95 6.05 8.77
C VAL A 56 -2.31 4.76 9.51
N LYS A 57 -3.19 3.93 8.96
CA LYS A 57 -3.61 2.67 9.59
C LYS A 57 -2.44 1.71 9.81
N ALA A 58 -1.53 1.62 8.84
CA ALA A 58 -0.33 0.81 8.95
C ALA A 58 0.57 1.30 10.09
N GLY A 59 0.78 2.61 10.20
CA GLY A 59 1.56 3.23 11.28
C GLY A 59 0.95 3.03 12.67
N ASP A 60 -0.37 3.19 12.80
CA ASP A 60 -1.11 2.95 14.05
C ASP A 60 -0.96 1.50 14.50
N LEU A 61 -1.16 0.55 13.58
CA LEU A 61 -1.08 -0.86 13.89
C LEU A 61 0.36 -1.31 14.14
N GLN A 62 1.37 -0.71 13.52
CA GLN A 62 2.77 -0.98 13.84
C GLN A 62 3.15 -0.42 15.22
N THR A 63 2.56 0.70 15.63
CA THR A 63 2.80 1.29 16.96
C THR A 63 2.13 0.48 18.07
N ALA A 64 0.86 0.11 17.88
CA ALA A 64 0.10 -0.66 18.87
C ALA A 64 0.50 -2.14 18.93
N TYR A 65 0.84 -2.72 17.78
CA TYR A 65 1.21 -4.12 17.64
C TYR A 65 2.49 -4.24 16.80
N PRO A 66 3.66 -3.93 17.40
CA PRO A 66 4.95 -4.00 16.73
C PRO A 66 5.19 -5.38 16.15
N ARG A 67 5.74 -5.40 14.95
CA ARG A 67 6.15 -6.63 14.28
C ARG A 67 7.53 -6.47 13.68
N ASP A 68 8.29 -7.55 13.76
CA ASP A 68 9.55 -7.67 13.08
C ASP A 68 9.30 -7.98 11.60
N GLY A 69 9.69 -7.04 10.74
CA GLY A 69 9.42 -7.10 9.32
C GLY A 69 9.74 -5.80 8.60
N LYS A 70 9.95 -5.92 7.29
CA LYS A 70 10.21 -4.81 6.39
C LYS A 70 8.98 -4.57 5.52
N THR A 71 8.64 -3.31 5.26
CA THR A 71 7.57 -2.95 4.33
C THR A 71 8.14 -2.03 3.28
N PHE A 72 7.93 -2.38 2.02
CA PHE A 72 8.35 -1.61 0.85
C PHE A 72 7.12 -1.03 0.16
N VAL A 73 7.23 0.22 -0.31
CA VAL A 73 6.10 0.97 -0.87
C VAL A 73 6.48 1.55 -2.23
N LEU A 74 5.68 1.28 -3.25
CA LEU A 74 5.69 1.98 -4.54
C LEU A 74 4.49 2.93 -4.55
N ASP A 75 4.75 4.25 -4.62
CA ASP A 75 3.71 5.28 -4.60
C ASP A 75 3.83 6.25 -5.78
N LEU A 76 2.82 6.25 -6.65
CA LEU A 76 2.66 7.21 -7.75
C LEU A 76 1.67 8.33 -7.40
N THR A 77 0.98 8.22 -6.27
CA THR A 77 -0.11 9.13 -5.84
C THR A 77 0.39 10.38 -5.14
N LYS A 78 1.68 10.39 -4.72
CA LYS A 78 2.29 11.44 -3.88
C LYS A 78 1.58 11.55 -2.52
N ALA A 79 1.26 10.42 -1.93
CA ALA A 79 0.67 10.35 -0.61
C ALA A 79 1.71 10.64 0.48
N GLU A 80 1.23 11.08 1.63
CA GLU A 80 2.06 11.20 2.83
C GLU A 80 2.27 9.81 3.43
N LEU A 81 3.44 9.22 3.17
CA LEU A 81 3.72 7.83 3.55
C LEU A 81 3.94 7.64 5.06
N GLY A 82 4.38 8.66 5.80
CA GLY A 82 4.60 8.55 7.25
C GLY A 82 5.44 7.32 7.63
N ARG A 83 4.86 6.41 8.43
CA ARG A 83 5.50 5.16 8.91
C ARG A 83 5.04 3.90 8.15
N CYS A 84 4.55 4.06 6.93
CA CYS A 84 3.96 2.99 6.11
C CYS A 84 5.00 1.99 5.58
N GLY A 85 6.23 2.43 5.35
CA GLY A 85 7.33 1.60 4.86
C GLY A 85 8.40 2.42 4.14
N GLU A 86 9.34 1.71 3.55
CA GLU A 86 10.44 2.27 2.76
C GLU A 86 9.98 2.52 1.32
N PRO A 87 10.13 3.75 0.78
CA PRO A 87 9.73 4.05 -0.58
C PRO A 87 10.67 3.39 -1.59
N THR A 88 10.09 2.96 -2.71
CA THR A 88 10.78 2.32 -3.84
C THR A 88 10.53 3.10 -5.13
N VAL A 89 11.49 3.03 -6.05
CA VAL A 89 11.47 3.83 -7.29
C VAL A 89 10.76 3.15 -8.46
N SER A 90 10.62 1.82 -8.41
CA SER A 90 9.98 1.02 -9.45
C SER A 90 9.48 -0.31 -8.88
N LEU A 91 8.58 -0.97 -9.61
CA LEU A 91 8.10 -2.30 -9.24
C LEU A 91 9.23 -3.33 -9.21
N ASP A 92 10.13 -3.31 -10.20
CA ASP A 92 11.26 -4.25 -10.26
C ASP A 92 12.18 -4.09 -9.05
N ALA A 93 12.54 -2.85 -8.69
CA ALA A 93 13.35 -2.58 -7.50
C ALA A 93 12.66 -3.03 -6.21
N MET A 94 11.34 -2.85 -6.11
CA MET A 94 10.56 -3.33 -4.97
C MET A 94 10.57 -4.86 -4.89
N LEU A 95 10.44 -5.57 -6.02
CA LEU A 95 10.48 -7.02 -6.05
C LEU A 95 11.84 -7.57 -5.64
N ASP A 96 12.93 -6.98 -6.12
CA ASP A 96 14.29 -7.38 -5.72
C ASP A 96 14.51 -7.23 -4.21
N GLN A 97 14.08 -6.10 -3.63
CA GLN A 97 14.16 -5.85 -2.19
C GLN A 97 13.32 -6.83 -1.37
N VAL A 98 12.10 -7.13 -1.84
CA VAL A 98 11.21 -8.11 -1.19
C VAL A 98 11.84 -9.50 -1.20
N LEU A 99 12.37 -9.94 -2.34
CA LEU A 99 13.01 -11.25 -2.46
C LEU A 99 14.23 -11.37 -1.54
N SER A 100 15.04 -10.32 -1.44
CA SER A 100 16.16 -10.27 -0.50
C SER A 100 15.67 -10.36 0.95
N ALA A 101 14.61 -9.63 1.33
CA ALA A 101 14.08 -9.64 2.70
C ALA A 101 13.46 -11.00 3.10
N ILE A 102 12.95 -11.76 2.14
CA ILE A 102 12.45 -13.13 2.35
C ILE A 102 13.60 -14.10 2.64
N GLN A 103 14.77 -13.91 2.01
CA GLN A 103 15.93 -14.81 2.12
C GLN A 103 16.81 -14.59 3.37
N GLU A 104 16.67 -13.45 4.05
CA GLU A 104 17.32 -13.19 5.35
C GLU A 104 16.93 -14.22 6.44
#